data_AF-A0A9P6BIF0-F1
#
_entry.id   AF-A0A9P6BIF0-F1
#
_cell.length_a   1.000
_cell.length_b   1.000
_cell.length_c   1.000
_cell.angle_alpha   90.00
_cell.angle_beta   90.00
_cell.angle_gamma   90.00
#
_symmetry.space_group_name_H-M   'P 1'
#
loop_
_entity.id
_entity.type
_entity.pdbx_description
1 polymer ?
#
loop_
_entity_poly.entity_id
_entity_poly.type
_entity_poly.pdbx_seq_one_letter_code
_entity_poly.pdbx_strand_id
1 'polypeptide(L)'
;MHLAYSFLLLFSAVAIFAHGQEIVLASSKAIFTGVDHFDPDSNGLDILFNPNNHVTATASILDHFAKQQKFQPKADGVYKNDKQYLDFLDSVKNFRSFAPRKDNNVLLELTGLDQLKEAITTAYVPLSGMSDAVASAFVEQIPSSSDPALSGYWDLILITIHGAEDNKITFELSELQVLITVNDAGSVSIPPQESLIYRDVFVVDPGYLPEDALPFLNHLSVVSATTFVDLFTSKSERRNPSPDAWFWGSDHACEGKATPSKSAHRRQRLYTLSQLRMDH
;
A
#
# COMPACT_ATOMS: atom_id res chain seq x y z
N MET A 1 26.86 36.68 12.49
CA MET A 1 26.83 35.43 13.28
C MET A 1 25.65 34.63 12.76
N HIS A 2 25.95 33.62 11.93
CA HIS A 2 24.97 32.75 11.28
C HIS A 2 24.45 31.71 12.28
N LEU A 3 23.15 31.41 12.24
CA LEU A 3 22.67 30.03 12.28
C LEU A 3 21.20 30.01 11.85
N ALA A 4 21.01 29.69 10.56
CA ALA A 4 19.75 29.30 9.99
C ALA A 4 19.42 27.88 10.48
N TYR A 5 18.27 27.72 11.14
CA TYR A 5 17.70 26.40 11.40
C TYR A 5 16.81 26.04 10.21
N SER A 6 17.41 25.38 9.22
CA SER A 6 16.69 24.67 8.18
C SER A 6 16.05 23.42 8.81
N PHE A 7 14.74 23.46 9.06
CA PHE A 7 13.93 22.28 9.30
C PHE A 7 13.82 21.49 7.99
N LEU A 8 14.80 20.64 7.73
CA LEU A 8 14.73 19.60 6.73
C LEU A 8 14.12 18.38 7.43
N LEU A 9 12.79 18.28 7.39
CA LEU A 9 12.08 17.01 7.60
C LEU A 9 12.49 16.09 6.45
N LEU A 10 13.61 15.40 6.65
CA LEU A 10 14.04 14.30 5.81
C LEU A 10 13.02 13.18 5.97
N PHE A 11 12.19 13.03 4.95
CA PHE A 11 11.59 11.75 4.60
C PHE A 11 12.73 10.74 4.46
N SER A 12 12.96 9.90 5.46
CA SER A 12 13.93 8.81 5.38
C SER A 12 13.31 7.62 4.64
N ALA A 13 12.94 7.81 3.37
CA ALA A 13 12.94 6.72 2.42
C ALA A 13 14.41 6.42 2.11
N VAL A 14 15.01 5.49 2.86
CA VAL A 14 16.38 5.04 2.57
C VAL A 14 16.34 4.18 1.32
N ALA A 15 16.51 4.80 0.16
CA ALA A 15 16.77 4.11 -1.08
C ALA A 15 18.26 3.70 -1.11
N ILE A 16 18.54 2.42 -0.90
CA ILE A 16 19.90 1.90 -1.08
C ILE A 16 20.06 1.59 -2.58
N PHE A 17 20.87 2.38 -3.28
CA PHE A 17 21.20 2.16 -4.68
C PHE A 17 22.59 1.52 -4.82
N ALA A 18 22.67 0.38 -5.49
CA ALA A 18 23.79 0.10 -6.38
C ALA A 18 23.30 -0.45 -7.73
N HIS A 19 24.14 -0.40 -8.75
CA HIS A 19 23.74 -0.56 -10.15
C HIS A 19 23.25 -1.99 -10.46
N GLY A 20 22.00 -2.10 -10.94
CA GLY A 20 21.34 -3.35 -11.36
C GLY A 20 20.45 -4.01 -10.31
N GLN A 21 20.04 -3.30 -9.25
CA GLN A 21 19.68 -3.90 -7.96
C GLN A 21 18.23 -3.72 -7.51
N GLU A 22 17.82 -4.63 -6.61
CA GLU A 22 16.63 -4.56 -5.76
C GLU A 22 16.41 -3.15 -5.20
N ILE A 23 15.28 -2.56 -5.54
CA ILE A 23 14.81 -1.29 -4.99
C ILE A 23 14.17 -1.60 -3.64
N VAL A 24 14.76 -1.05 -2.59
CA VAL A 24 14.17 -1.07 -1.25
C VAL A 24 13.55 0.28 -0.98
N LEU A 25 12.23 0.29 -0.78
CA LEU A 25 11.46 1.46 -0.39
C LEU A 25 10.68 1.11 0.85
N ALA A 26 11.13 1.65 1.98
CA ALA A 26 10.47 1.46 3.25
C ALA A 26 9.68 2.70 3.63
N SER A 27 8.49 2.47 4.15
CA SER A 27 7.61 3.49 4.66
C SER A 27 6.77 2.96 5.82
N SER A 28 6.15 3.83 6.61
CA SER A 28 5.53 3.44 7.89
C SER A 28 4.49 2.32 7.81
N LYS A 29 3.83 2.10 6.66
CA LYS A 29 2.77 1.08 6.53
C LYS A 29 2.94 0.15 5.35
N ALA A 30 3.88 0.45 4.46
CA ALA A 30 4.17 -0.38 3.32
C ALA A 30 5.66 -0.40 3.01
N ILE A 31 6.17 -1.56 2.65
CA ILE A 31 7.55 -1.77 2.25
C ILE A 31 7.54 -2.48 0.91
N PHE A 32 8.37 -2.01 -0.01
CA PHE A 32 8.65 -2.69 -1.25
C PHE A 32 10.12 -3.11 -1.31
N THR A 33 10.36 -4.36 -1.69
CA THR A 33 11.69 -4.89 -2.01
C THR A 33 11.66 -5.61 -3.36
N GLY A 34 12.52 -5.19 -4.27
CA GLY A 34 12.67 -5.83 -5.57
C GLY A 34 12.71 -4.81 -6.70
N VAL A 35 12.54 -5.26 -7.94
CA VAL A 35 12.54 -4.35 -9.08
C VAL A 35 11.10 -4.07 -9.51
N ASP A 36 10.75 -2.78 -9.57
CA ASP A 36 9.47 -2.31 -10.08
C ASP A 36 9.64 -1.94 -11.56
N HIS A 37 9.10 -2.77 -12.45
CA HIS A 37 9.12 -2.53 -13.91
C HIS A 37 7.93 -1.69 -14.38
N PHE A 38 7.32 -0.92 -13.49
CA PHE A 38 6.20 -0.04 -13.79
C PHE A 38 6.44 0.79 -15.06
N ASP A 39 5.48 0.69 -15.97
CA ASP A 39 5.34 1.54 -17.13
C ASP A 39 4.00 2.30 -17.00
N PRO A 40 4.01 3.64 -16.86
CA PRO A 40 2.80 4.44 -16.70
C PRO A 40 1.86 4.41 -17.90
N ASP A 41 2.35 4.02 -19.08
CA ASP A 41 1.55 3.92 -20.31
C ASP A 41 0.94 2.52 -20.50
N SER A 42 1.31 1.54 -19.65
CA SER A 42 0.76 0.18 -19.69
C SER A 42 -0.71 0.16 -19.29
N ASN A 43 -1.51 -0.62 -20.02
CA ASN A 43 -2.90 -0.82 -19.64
C ASN A 43 -3.02 -1.92 -18.56
N GLY A 44 -4.18 -2.02 -17.90
CA GLY A 44 -4.41 -3.01 -16.85
C GLY A 44 -4.22 -4.47 -17.31
N LEU A 45 -4.39 -4.79 -18.59
CA LEU A 45 -4.12 -6.15 -19.11
C LEU A 45 -2.62 -6.39 -19.16
N ASP A 46 -1.85 -5.42 -19.67
CA ASP A 46 -0.41 -5.57 -19.90
C ASP A 46 0.33 -5.91 -18.60
N ILE A 47 -0.09 -5.32 -17.46
CA ILE A 47 0.52 -5.62 -16.15
C ILE A 47 0.14 -7.00 -15.61
N LEU A 48 -1.01 -7.56 -16.01
CA LEU A 48 -1.49 -8.87 -15.57
C LEU A 48 -0.87 -10.01 -16.36
N PHE A 49 -0.59 -9.81 -17.65
CA PHE A 49 -0.06 -10.85 -18.53
C PHE A 49 1.46 -10.85 -18.66
N ASN A 50 2.13 -9.73 -18.33
CA ASN A 50 3.57 -9.64 -18.37
C ASN A 50 4.17 -9.98 -16.99
N PRO A 51 4.93 -11.09 -16.85
CA PRO A 51 5.53 -11.49 -15.59
C PRO A 51 6.40 -10.43 -14.93
N ASN A 52 7.08 -9.61 -15.73
CA ASN A 52 7.93 -8.53 -15.23
C ASN A 52 7.12 -7.45 -14.50
N ASN A 53 5.82 -7.34 -14.79
CA ASN A 53 4.92 -6.33 -14.24
C ASN A 53 4.04 -6.88 -13.11
N HIS A 54 4.19 -8.15 -12.70
CA HIS A 54 3.32 -8.75 -11.68
C HIS A 54 3.45 -8.09 -10.31
N VAL A 55 4.58 -7.45 -10.00
CA VAL A 55 4.71 -6.59 -8.82
C VAL A 55 3.70 -5.43 -8.92
N THR A 56 3.71 -4.72 -10.04
CA THR A 56 2.78 -3.60 -10.33
C THR A 56 1.34 -4.08 -10.31
N ALA A 57 1.04 -5.25 -10.87
CA ALA A 57 -0.29 -5.86 -10.81
C ALA A 57 -0.72 -6.14 -9.36
N THR A 58 0.17 -6.72 -8.55
CA THR A 58 -0.09 -7.02 -7.14
C THR A 58 -0.40 -5.73 -6.36
N ALA A 59 0.44 -4.71 -6.52
CA ALA A 59 0.23 -3.39 -5.91
C ALA A 59 -1.10 -2.76 -6.35
N SER A 60 -1.44 -2.86 -7.64
CA SER A 60 -2.70 -2.35 -8.21
C SER A 60 -3.93 -3.08 -7.67
N ILE A 61 -3.86 -4.39 -7.49
CA ILE A 61 -4.95 -5.19 -6.94
C ILE A 61 -5.16 -4.86 -5.45
N LEU A 62 -4.08 -4.74 -4.69
CA LEU A 62 -4.15 -4.34 -3.28
C LEU A 62 -4.74 -2.93 -3.12
N ASP A 63 -4.32 -1.97 -3.96
CA ASP A 63 -4.92 -0.63 -4.02
C ASP A 63 -6.41 -0.68 -4.39
N HIS A 64 -6.79 -1.49 -5.38
CA HIS A 64 -8.18 -1.69 -5.77
C HIS A 64 -9.04 -2.20 -4.61
N PHE A 65 -8.58 -3.24 -3.89
CA PHE A 65 -9.32 -3.76 -2.74
C PHE A 65 -9.44 -2.73 -1.61
N ALA A 66 -8.37 -1.98 -1.31
CA ALA A 66 -8.45 -0.92 -0.30
C ALA A 66 -9.49 0.14 -0.70
N LYS A 67 -9.47 0.60 -1.96
CA LYS A 67 -10.45 1.56 -2.50
C LYS A 67 -11.88 1.02 -2.46
N GLN A 68 -12.08 -0.23 -2.86
CA GLN A 68 -13.39 -0.89 -2.88
C GLN A 68 -14.02 -0.93 -1.49
N GLN A 69 -13.21 -1.27 -0.47
CA GLN A 69 -13.67 -1.35 0.92
C GLN A 69 -13.64 0.00 1.64
N LYS A 70 -13.25 1.07 0.93
CA LYS A 70 -13.03 2.41 1.49
C LYS A 70 -12.04 2.40 2.65
N PHE A 71 -11.17 1.40 2.68
CA PHE A 71 -10.09 1.34 3.66
C PHE A 71 -9.06 2.40 3.28
N GLN A 72 -8.89 3.37 4.17
CA GLN A 72 -7.89 4.41 4.05
C GLN A 72 -6.80 4.16 5.10
N PRO A 73 -5.57 3.83 4.67
CA PRO A 73 -4.45 3.65 5.58
C PRO A 73 -4.18 4.93 6.39
N LYS A 74 -4.55 4.94 7.68
CA LYS A 74 -4.34 6.08 8.58
C LYS A 74 -2.86 6.25 8.89
N ALA A 75 -2.42 7.50 9.11
CA ALA A 75 -1.03 7.82 9.47
C ALA A 75 -0.53 7.03 10.69
N ASP A 76 -1.43 6.92 11.66
CA ASP A 76 -1.30 6.11 12.86
C ASP A 76 -1.96 4.74 12.60
N GLY A 77 -1.75 3.76 13.49
CA GLY A 77 -2.35 2.44 13.37
C GLY A 77 -3.88 2.45 13.34
N VAL A 78 -4.47 1.28 13.16
CA VAL A 78 -5.93 1.12 13.15
C VAL A 78 -6.42 1.01 14.60
N TYR A 79 -7.12 2.06 15.05
CA TYR A 79 -7.78 2.02 16.35
C TYR A 79 -9.04 1.14 16.30
N LYS A 80 -9.05 0.07 17.10
CA LYS A 80 -10.20 -0.80 17.39
C LYS A 80 -11.00 -1.28 16.17
N ASN A 81 -10.73 -2.51 15.73
CA ASN A 81 -11.67 -3.35 14.97
C ASN A 81 -12.39 -2.62 13.82
N ASP A 82 -11.60 -1.91 13.00
CA ASP A 82 -12.10 -1.11 11.90
C ASP A 82 -12.66 -2.03 10.81
N LYS A 83 -13.98 -2.00 10.62
CA LYS A 83 -14.68 -2.86 9.67
C LYS A 83 -14.09 -2.74 8.25
N GLN A 84 -13.69 -1.55 7.82
CA GLN A 84 -13.15 -1.34 6.47
C GLN A 84 -11.84 -2.10 6.28
N TYR A 85 -11.01 -2.13 7.32
CA TYR A 85 -9.78 -2.92 7.33
C TYR A 85 -10.06 -4.42 7.26
N LEU A 86 -11.01 -4.91 8.06
CA LEU A 86 -11.39 -6.32 8.04
C LEU A 86 -11.96 -6.76 6.68
N ASP A 87 -12.82 -5.94 6.08
CA ASP A 87 -13.38 -6.21 4.75
C ASP A 87 -12.28 -6.18 3.66
N PHE A 88 -11.27 -5.31 3.82
CA PHE A 88 -10.07 -5.31 2.97
C PHE A 88 -9.27 -6.61 3.11
N LEU A 89 -8.97 -7.03 4.34
CA LEU A 89 -8.27 -8.29 4.60
C LEU A 89 -9.02 -9.50 4.02
N ASP A 90 -10.34 -9.55 4.17
CA ASP A 90 -11.18 -10.61 3.61
C ASP A 90 -11.07 -10.67 2.08
N SER A 91 -11.09 -9.49 1.42
CA SER A 91 -10.89 -9.40 -0.03
C SER A 91 -9.53 -9.96 -0.46
N VAL A 92 -8.46 -9.64 0.28
CA VAL A 92 -7.11 -10.15 0.01
C VAL A 92 -7.04 -11.67 0.22
N LYS A 93 -7.57 -12.17 1.34
CA LYS A 93 -7.53 -13.60 1.71
C LYS A 93 -8.36 -14.49 0.80
N ASN A 94 -9.44 -13.96 0.23
CA ASN A 94 -10.33 -14.68 -0.68
C ASN A 94 -9.93 -14.53 -2.16
N PHE A 95 -8.93 -13.71 -2.48
CA PHE A 95 -8.45 -13.58 -3.85
C PHE A 95 -7.60 -14.79 -4.22
N ARG A 96 -8.13 -15.64 -5.11
CA ARG A 96 -7.54 -16.95 -5.46
C ARG A 96 -6.10 -16.87 -5.93
N SER A 97 -5.73 -15.81 -6.65
CA SER A 97 -4.35 -15.59 -7.11
C SER A 97 -3.38 -15.25 -5.98
N PHE A 98 -3.84 -14.99 -4.76
CA PHE A 98 -3.02 -14.79 -3.57
C PHE A 98 -3.07 -16.05 -2.71
N ALA A 99 -2.21 -17.02 -3.03
CA ALA A 99 -2.16 -18.28 -2.32
C ALA A 99 -1.50 -18.10 -0.94
N PRO A 100 -2.20 -18.36 0.18
CA PRO A 100 -1.61 -18.21 1.50
C PRO A 100 -0.53 -19.27 1.72
N ARG A 101 0.59 -18.84 2.27
CA ARG A 101 1.67 -19.69 2.77
C ARG A 101 1.61 -19.68 4.29
N LYS A 102 1.62 -20.88 4.90
CA LYS A 102 1.70 -20.98 6.36
C LYS A 102 2.98 -20.33 6.84
N ASP A 103 2.84 -19.38 7.74
CA ASP A 103 3.93 -18.80 8.51
C ASP A 103 3.54 -18.77 10.00
N ASN A 104 4.54 -18.52 10.85
CA ASN A 104 4.37 -18.52 12.29
C ASN A 104 4.11 -17.11 12.81
N ASN A 105 3.22 -17.01 13.80
CA ASN A 105 3.07 -15.80 14.59
C ASN A 105 4.29 -15.64 15.52
N VAL A 106 4.67 -14.40 15.79
CA VAL A 106 5.78 -14.07 16.68
C VAL A 106 5.24 -13.45 17.96
N LEU A 107 5.58 -14.03 19.11
CA LEU A 107 5.28 -13.47 20.42
C LEU A 107 6.32 -12.41 20.79
N LEU A 108 5.84 -11.24 21.20
CA LEU A 108 6.63 -10.13 21.70
C LEU A 108 6.28 -9.85 23.15
N GLU A 109 7.31 -9.71 23.98
CA GLU A 109 7.19 -9.14 25.31
C GLU A 109 7.52 -7.64 25.22
N LEU A 110 6.51 -6.79 25.39
CA LEU A 110 6.65 -5.34 25.31
C LEU A 110 6.58 -4.77 26.71
N THR A 111 7.60 -4.00 27.13
CA THR A 111 7.58 -3.32 28.44
C THR A 111 7.58 -1.80 28.36
N GLY A 112 7.66 -1.24 27.15
CA GLY A 112 7.66 0.19 26.92
C GLY A 112 7.74 0.56 25.44
N LEU A 113 7.45 1.83 25.15
CA LEU A 113 7.49 2.36 23.78
C LEU A 113 8.89 2.30 23.18
N ASP A 114 9.92 2.68 23.93
CA ASP A 114 11.31 2.72 23.47
C ASP A 114 11.88 1.34 23.13
N GLN A 115 11.28 0.27 23.67
CA GLN A 115 11.69 -1.11 23.43
C GLN A 115 10.98 -1.77 22.25
N LEU A 116 9.90 -1.17 21.73
CA LEU A 116 9.11 -1.76 20.64
C LEU A 116 10.00 -2.06 19.42
N LYS A 117 10.84 -1.11 19.03
CA LYS A 117 11.75 -1.28 17.89
C LYS A 117 12.70 -2.46 18.08
N GLU A 118 13.32 -2.55 19.25
CA GLU A 118 14.28 -3.59 19.59
C GLU A 118 13.63 -4.98 19.66
N ALA A 119 12.44 -5.07 20.29
CA ALA A 119 11.67 -6.29 20.38
C ALA A 119 11.31 -6.84 19.00
N ILE A 120 10.80 -5.99 18.10
CA ILE A 120 10.48 -6.39 16.72
C ILE A 120 11.75 -6.80 15.96
N THR A 121 12.80 -5.99 16.03
CA THR A 121 14.05 -6.25 15.29
C THR A 121 14.67 -7.59 15.69
N THR A 122 14.52 -7.98 16.96
CA THR A 122 15.10 -9.22 17.51
C THR A 122 14.24 -10.45 17.23
N ALA A 123 12.92 -10.34 17.42
CA ALA A 123 12.03 -11.49 17.38
C ALA A 123 11.47 -11.79 15.98
N TYR A 124 11.43 -10.79 15.10
CA TYR A 124 10.76 -10.88 13.81
C TYR A 124 11.73 -10.71 12.63
N VAL A 125 11.78 -11.74 11.78
CA VAL A 125 12.61 -11.80 10.57
C VAL A 125 11.69 -11.74 9.35
N PRO A 126 11.54 -10.57 8.70
CA PRO A 126 10.69 -10.44 7.51
C PRO A 126 11.29 -11.22 6.33
N LEU A 127 10.47 -11.53 5.33
CA LEU A 127 10.94 -12.25 4.13
C LEU A 127 12.03 -11.47 3.40
N SER A 128 11.97 -10.15 3.49
CA SER A 128 12.96 -9.23 2.93
C SER A 128 14.30 -9.21 3.67
N GLY A 129 14.38 -9.77 4.88
CA GLY A 129 15.56 -9.64 5.76
C GLY A 129 15.73 -8.25 6.38
N MET A 130 14.79 -7.33 6.20
CA MET A 130 14.88 -5.93 6.62
C MET A 130 14.25 -5.64 7.98
N SER A 131 14.71 -6.34 9.03
CA SER A 131 14.12 -6.23 10.37
C SER A 131 14.07 -4.79 10.92
N ASP A 132 15.11 -3.97 10.68
CA ASP A 132 15.14 -2.58 11.18
C ASP A 132 14.13 -1.66 10.49
N ALA A 133 13.94 -1.83 9.18
CA ALA A 133 12.98 -1.05 8.41
C ALA A 133 11.54 -1.40 8.81
N VAL A 134 11.26 -2.70 9.00
CA VAL A 134 9.96 -3.17 9.49
C VAL A 134 9.70 -2.67 10.91
N ALA A 135 10.67 -2.79 11.82
CA ALA A 135 10.52 -2.32 13.19
C ALA A 135 10.28 -0.80 13.24
N SER A 136 11.01 -0.02 12.44
CA SER A 136 10.81 1.43 12.33
C SER A 136 9.41 1.75 11.79
N ALA A 137 8.93 1.01 10.79
CA ALA A 137 7.60 1.20 10.22
C ALA A 137 6.49 0.99 11.27
N PHE A 138 6.57 -0.08 12.07
CA PHE A 138 5.63 -0.29 13.17
C PHE A 138 5.66 0.82 14.22
N VAL A 139 6.86 1.28 14.62
CA VAL A 139 7.00 2.37 15.61
C VAL A 139 6.39 3.67 15.10
N GLU A 140 6.53 3.96 13.81
CA GLU A 140 5.98 5.18 13.20
C GLU A 140 4.44 5.19 13.13
N GLN A 141 3.79 4.03 13.27
CA GLN A 141 2.33 3.91 13.36
C GLN A 141 1.79 4.12 14.77
N ILE A 142 2.65 4.24 15.78
CA ILE A 142 2.20 4.61 17.13
C ILE A 142 1.60 6.03 17.06
N PRO A 143 0.35 6.21 17.51
CA PRO A 143 -0.32 7.50 17.43
C PRO A 143 0.48 8.57 18.15
N SER A 144 0.68 9.71 17.52
CA SER A 144 1.32 10.88 18.16
C SER A 144 0.32 11.78 18.92
N SER A 145 -0.92 11.31 19.09
CA SER A 145 -2.03 12.11 19.60
C SER A 145 -2.00 12.24 21.12
N SER A 146 -2.44 13.41 21.60
CA SER A 146 -2.59 13.73 23.02
C SER A 146 -3.97 13.41 23.60
N ASP A 147 -4.88 12.82 22.82
CA ASP A 147 -6.26 12.55 23.26
C ASP A 147 -6.33 11.29 24.14
N PRO A 148 -6.66 11.39 25.44
CA PRO A 148 -6.78 10.22 26.32
C PRO A 148 -7.79 9.17 25.86
N ALA A 149 -8.81 9.59 25.08
CA ALA A 149 -9.84 8.70 24.53
C ALA A 149 -9.26 7.65 23.55
N LEU A 150 -8.04 7.88 23.06
CA LEU A 150 -7.32 6.97 22.17
C LEU A 150 -6.59 5.84 22.90
N SER A 151 -6.68 5.78 24.23
CA SER A 151 -6.24 4.61 24.99
C SER A 151 -7.02 3.36 24.58
N GLY A 152 -6.32 2.26 24.37
CA GLY A 152 -6.91 0.97 23.97
C GLY A 152 -6.00 0.17 23.05
N TYR A 153 -6.56 -0.88 22.45
CA TYR A 153 -5.85 -1.70 21.48
C TYR A 153 -5.81 -1.03 20.10
N TRP A 154 -4.62 -1.06 19.52
CA TRP A 154 -4.30 -0.57 18.19
C TRP A 154 -3.73 -1.72 17.37
N ASP A 155 -4.20 -1.85 16.14
CA ASP A 155 -3.67 -2.80 15.17
C ASP A 155 -2.70 -2.02 14.28
N LEU A 156 -1.40 -2.26 14.47
CA LEU A 156 -0.35 -1.69 13.63
C LEU A 156 -0.17 -2.63 12.44
N ILE A 157 -0.28 -2.12 11.21
CA ILE A 157 -0.44 -2.94 10.01
C ILE A 157 0.64 -2.57 9.00
N LEU A 158 1.32 -3.57 8.48
CA LEU A 158 2.40 -3.40 7.53
C LEU A 158 2.23 -4.35 6.34
N ILE A 159 2.25 -3.80 5.13
CA ILE A 159 2.23 -4.58 3.89
C ILE A 159 3.63 -4.57 3.29
N THR A 160 4.26 -5.74 3.16
CA THR A 160 5.57 -5.86 2.51
C THR A 160 5.41 -6.60 1.18
N ILE A 161 5.64 -5.94 0.05
CA ILE A 161 5.65 -6.58 -1.27
C ILE A 161 7.10 -6.91 -1.64
N HIS A 162 7.33 -8.17 -2.01
CA HIS A 162 8.62 -8.69 -2.43
C HIS A 162 8.55 -9.25 -3.85
N GLY A 163 9.32 -8.66 -4.76
CA GLY A 163 9.50 -9.17 -6.12
C GLY A 163 10.89 -9.80 -6.28
N ALA A 164 10.94 -11.12 -6.44
CA ALA A 164 12.19 -11.86 -6.67
C ALA A 164 12.61 -11.84 -8.15
N GLU A 165 13.90 -12.07 -8.42
CA GLU A 165 14.47 -12.14 -9.77
C GLU A 165 13.86 -13.27 -10.64
N ASP A 166 13.25 -14.28 -10.04
CA ASP A 166 12.60 -15.39 -10.74
C ASP A 166 11.12 -15.14 -11.06
N ASN A 167 10.69 -13.86 -11.04
CA ASN A 167 9.31 -13.42 -11.22
C ASN A 167 8.33 -13.98 -10.17
N LYS A 168 8.83 -14.55 -9.07
CA LYS A 168 7.96 -14.91 -7.94
C LYS A 168 7.68 -13.66 -7.13
N ILE A 169 6.41 -13.29 -7.11
CA ILE A 169 5.93 -12.21 -6.28
C ILE A 169 5.35 -12.81 -5.02
N THR A 170 5.82 -12.31 -3.89
CA THR A 170 5.25 -12.62 -2.58
C THR A 170 4.91 -11.32 -1.90
N PHE A 171 3.84 -11.28 -1.14
CA PHE A 171 3.64 -10.18 -0.21
C PHE A 171 3.27 -10.70 1.16
N GLU A 172 3.53 -9.88 2.15
CA GLU A 172 3.37 -10.18 3.55
C GLU A 172 2.47 -9.11 4.17
N LEU A 173 1.45 -9.55 4.89
CA LEU A 173 0.63 -8.71 5.77
C LEU A 173 1.03 -9.02 7.21
N SER A 174 1.67 -8.05 7.85
CA SER A 174 2.07 -8.14 9.25
C SER A 174 1.19 -7.26 10.09
N GLU A 175 0.57 -7.83 11.13
CA GLU A 175 -0.32 -7.13 12.05
C GLU A 175 0.20 -7.31 13.47
N LEU A 176 0.43 -6.19 14.16
CA LEU A 176 0.85 -6.16 15.55
C LEU A 176 -0.22 -5.44 16.37
N GLN A 177 -0.90 -6.20 17.23
CA GLN A 177 -1.85 -5.61 18.18
C GLN A 177 -1.13 -5.15 19.45
N VAL A 178 -1.25 -3.85 19.75
CA VAL A 178 -0.60 -3.21 20.90
C VAL A 178 -1.64 -2.46 21.73
N LEU A 179 -1.66 -2.70 23.04
CA LEU A 179 -2.33 -1.82 23.99
C LEU A 179 -1.50 -0.54 24.13
N ILE A 180 -2.12 0.59 23.82
CA ILE A 180 -1.53 1.92 23.95
C ILE A 180 -2.32 2.69 25.00
N THR A 181 -1.61 3.39 25.88
CA THR A 181 -2.20 4.29 26.88
C THR A 181 -1.78 5.72 26.59
N VAL A 182 -2.74 6.64 26.63
CA VAL A 182 -2.53 8.08 26.50
C VAL A 182 -2.99 8.73 27.78
N ASN A 183 -2.08 9.41 28.49
CA ASN A 183 -2.43 10.06 29.75
C ASN A 183 -3.05 11.45 29.55
N ASP A 184 -3.53 12.07 30.63
CA ASP A 184 -4.17 13.41 30.59
C ASP A 184 -3.23 14.53 30.10
N ALA A 185 -1.91 14.31 30.17
CA ALA A 185 -0.91 15.22 29.62
C ALA A 185 -0.62 14.97 28.12
N GLY A 186 -1.29 13.99 27.51
CA GLY A 186 -1.13 13.62 26.11
C GLY A 186 0.10 12.78 25.81
N SER A 187 0.75 12.22 26.83
CA SER A 187 1.90 11.34 26.64
C SER A 187 1.42 9.92 26.35
N VAL A 188 1.96 9.38 25.26
CA VAL A 188 1.68 8.03 24.75
C VAL A 188 2.69 7.05 25.35
N SER A 189 2.21 5.91 25.82
CA SER A 189 3.04 4.83 26.34
C SER A 189 2.45 3.46 26.01
N ILE A 190 3.32 2.46 26.01
CA ILE A 190 2.97 1.05 25.88
C ILE A 190 3.19 0.42 27.27
N PRO A 191 2.14 -0.01 27.98
CA PRO A 191 2.31 -0.73 29.25
C PRO A 191 2.89 -2.13 29.01
N PRO A 192 3.45 -2.76 30.06
CA PRO A 192 3.87 -4.16 30.00
C PRO A 192 2.77 -5.08 29.49
N GLN A 193 3.04 -5.82 28.41
CA GLN A 193 2.11 -6.73 27.78
C GLN A 193 2.82 -7.78 26.93
N GLU A 194 2.12 -8.87 26.66
CA GLU A 194 2.44 -9.79 25.57
C GLU A 194 1.62 -9.40 24.34
N SER A 195 2.29 -9.28 23.20
CA SER A 195 1.67 -8.96 21.91
C SER A 195 2.08 -10.01 20.87
N LEU A 196 1.18 -10.32 19.94
CA LEU A 196 1.49 -11.18 18.81
C LEU A 196 1.64 -10.34 17.55
N ILE A 197 2.73 -10.56 16.82
CA ILE A 197 2.77 -10.22 15.39
C ILE A 197 2.14 -11.38 14.64
N TYR A 198 0.97 -11.14 14.06
CA TYR A 198 0.39 -12.02 13.06
C TYR A 198 1.06 -11.76 11.72
N ARG A 199 1.35 -12.85 11.01
CA ARG A 199 2.06 -12.82 9.75
C ARG A 199 1.33 -13.68 8.74
N ASP A 200 0.68 -13.03 7.79
CA ASP A 200 0.07 -13.68 6.65
C ASP A 200 0.95 -13.46 5.40
N VAL A 201 1.58 -14.53 4.92
CA VAL A 201 2.38 -14.51 3.69
C VAL A 201 1.55 -15.04 2.53
N PHE A 202 1.57 -14.33 1.42
CA PHE A 202 0.88 -14.69 0.19
C PHE A 202 1.88 -14.85 -0.94
N VAL A 203 1.73 -15.94 -1.70
CA VAL A 203 2.43 -16.14 -2.97
C VAL A 203 1.46 -15.78 -4.08
N VAL A 204 1.88 -14.89 -4.98
CA VAL A 204 1.08 -14.53 -6.14
C VAL A 204 1.20 -15.65 -7.18
N ASP A 205 0.09 -16.27 -7.54
CA ASP A 205 0.04 -17.26 -8.61
C ASP A 205 -0.15 -16.56 -9.96
N PRO A 206 0.90 -16.48 -10.80
CA PRO A 206 0.83 -15.79 -12.08
C PRO A 206 -0.13 -16.45 -13.06
N GLY A 207 -0.47 -17.73 -12.88
CA GLY A 207 -1.37 -18.46 -13.77
C GLY A 207 -2.83 -18.03 -13.60
N TYR A 208 -3.24 -17.73 -12.37
CA TYR A 208 -4.61 -17.29 -12.08
C TYR A 208 -4.78 -15.78 -12.12
N LEU A 209 -3.69 -15.01 -12.05
CA LEU A 209 -3.72 -13.55 -11.94
C LEU A 209 -4.56 -12.88 -13.04
N PRO A 210 -4.40 -13.20 -14.34
CA PRO A 210 -5.23 -12.59 -15.37
C PRO A 210 -6.69 -13.03 -15.30
N GLU A 211 -6.96 -14.30 -14.98
CA GLU A 211 -8.33 -14.84 -14.88
C GLU A 211 -9.12 -14.17 -13.74
N ASP A 212 -8.48 -14.03 -12.59
CA ASP A 212 -9.12 -13.51 -11.37
C ASP A 212 -9.28 -11.99 -11.41
N ALA A 213 -8.35 -11.28 -12.05
CA ALA A 213 -8.38 -9.81 -12.13
C ALA A 213 -9.19 -9.27 -13.32
N LEU A 214 -9.44 -10.07 -14.37
CA LEU A 214 -10.23 -9.66 -15.53
C LEU A 214 -11.59 -9.03 -15.17
N PRO A 215 -12.38 -9.56 -14.21
CA PRO A 215 -13.70 -9.02 -13.87
C PRO A 215 -13.70 -7.58 -13.37
N PHE A 216 -12.62 -7.11 -12.76
CA PHE A 216 -12.50 -5.75 -12.22
C PHE A 216 -11.40 -4.92 -12.90
N LEU A 217 -10.88 -5.42 -14.01
CA LEU A 217 -9.84 -4.80 -14.81
C LEU A 217 -10.12 -3.34 -15.20
N ASN A 218 -11.35 -3.02 -15.60
CA ASN A 218 -11.74 -1.65 -15.98
C ASN A 218 -11.75 -0.68 -14.79
N HIS A 219 -11.64 -1.20 -13.57
CA HIS A 219 -11.58 -0.45 -12.31
C HIS A 219 -10.22 -0.59 -11.62
N LEU A 220 -9.28 -1.30 -12.24
CA LEU A 220 -7.92 -1.46 -11.75
C LEU A 220 -7.11 -0.23 -12.16
N SER A 221 -6.71 0.59 -11.17
CA SER A 221 -5.77 1.68 -11.41
C SER A 221 -4.37 1.09 -11.47
N VAL A 222 -3.64 1.26 -12.58
CA VAL A 222 -2.25 0.82 -12.68
C VAL A 222 -1.40 1.72 -11.80
N VAL A 223 -0.90 1.18 -10.68
CA VAL A 223 -0.03 1.89 -9.74
C VAL A 223 1.31 1.18 -9.65
N SER A 224 2.39 1.95 -9.65
CA SER A 224 3.72 1.42 -9.35
C SER A 224 3.77 0.92 -7.90
N ALA A 225 4.63 -0.06 -7.60
CA ALA A 225 4.83 -0.54 -6.22
C ALA A 225 5.30 0.60 -5.30
N THR A 226 6.15 1.47 -5.86
CA THR A 226 6.56 2.76 -5.28
C THR A 226 5.36 3.62 -4.87
N THR A 227 4.43 3.84 -5.80
CA THR A 227 3.27 4.71 -5.60
C THR A 227 2.28 4.06 -4.65
N PHE A 228 2.13 2.74 -4.68
CA PHE A 228 1.37 1.99 -3.69
C PHE A 228 1.92 2.22 -2.28
N VAL A 229 3.25 2.12 -2.12
CA VAL A 229 3.90 2.44 -0.84
C VAL A 229 3.52 3.85 -0.40
N ASP A 230 3.63 4.85 -1.27
CA ASP A 230 3.25 6.24 -0.97
C ASP A 230 1.76 6.41 -0.63
N LEU A 231 0.85 5.76 -1.36
CA LEU A 231 -0.59 5.79 -1.11
C LEU A 231 -0.92 5.23 0.27
N PHE A 232 -0.24 4.15 0.66
CA PHE A 232 -0.42 3.58 1.97
C PHE A 232 0.21 4.47 3.05
N THR A 233 1.22 5.28 2.77
CA THR A 233 1.86 6.14 3.80
C THR A 233 1.09 7.36 4.27
N SER A 234 0.28 7.96 3.40
CA SER A 234 0.16 9.41 3.45
C SER A 234 -0.33 9.94 4.82
N LYS A 235 0.52 10.73 5.48
CA LYS A 235 0.16 11.64 6.60
C LYS A 235 -0.69 12.84 6.10
N SER A 236 -1.07 12.83 4.82
CA SER A 236 -1.64 13.97 4.11
C SER A 236 -3.11 13.77 3.77
N GLU A 237 -3.96 13.64 4.78
CA GLU A 237 -5.33 14.18 4.73
C GLU A 237 -5.58 15.09 5.96
N ARG A 238 -4.77 16.15 6.07
CA ARG A 238 -5.24 17.47 6.53
C ARG A 238 -5.62 18.39 5.36
N ARG A 239 -5.81 17.84 4.16
CA ARG A 239 -6.52 18.52 3.09
C ARG A 239 -7.71 17.65 2.72
N ASN A 240 -8.89 18.08 3.16
CA ASN A 240 -10.12 17.75 2.45
C ASN A 240 -9.84 17.85 0.95
N PRO A 241 -9.92 16.75 0.17
CA PRO A 241 -10.27 16.93 -1.22
C PRO A 241 -11.69 17.49 -1.21
N SER A 242 -11.89 18.66 -1.80
CA SER A 242 -13.26 19.11 -2.10
C SER A 242 -13.98 17.96 -2.83
N PRO A 243 -15.24 17.64 -2.49
CA PRO A 243 -16.04 16.64 -3.20
C PRO A 243 -16.13 16.87 -4.72
N ASP A 244 -15.77 18.08 -5.18
CA ASP A 244 -15.87 18.49 -6.58
C ASP A 244 -14.69 18.06 -7.47
N ALA A 245 -13.64 17.43 -6.93
CA ALA A 245 -12.47 17.01 -7.72
C ALA A 245 -12.66 15.71 -8.53
N TRP A 246 -13.81 15.01 -8.37
CA TRP A 246 -14.08 13.71 -9.00
C TRP A 246 -15.26 13.69 -9.99
N PHE A 247 -15.69 14.85 -10.49
CA PHE A 247 -16.79 14.93 -11.45
C PHE A 247 -16.53 15.94 -12.54
N TRP A 248 -16.06 15.49 -13.72
CA TRP A 248 -16.46 16.08 -15.00
C TRP A 248 -16.41 15.03 -16.11
N GLY A 249 -17.59 14.72 -16.65
CA GLY A 249 -17.73 13.93 -17.88
C GLY A 249 -19.15 13.42 -18.12
N SER A 250 -20.14 14.31 -18.34
CA SER A 250 -21.09 14.30 -19.48
C SER A 250 -22.38 15.12 -19.25
N ASP A 251 -22.43 16.26 -19.97
CA ASP A 251 -23.50 16.82 -20.80
C ASP A 251 -24.99 16.83 -20.34
N HIS A 252 -25.57 18.03 -20.17
CA HIS A 252 -26.34 18.72 -21.23
C HIS A 252 -26.94 20.08 -20.81
N ALA A 253 -26.82 21.06 -21.73
CA ALA A 253 -27.70 22.21 -22.05
C ALA A 253 -27.83 23.35 -21.01
N CYS A 254 -27.67 24.65 -21.30
CA CYS A 254 -28.02 25.46 -22.46
C CYS A 254 -27.13 26.71 -22.64
N GLU A 255 -26.97 27.09 -23.92
CA GLU A 255 -26.89 28.45 -24.50
C GLU A 255 -25.75 29.44 -24.14
N GLY A 256 -24.96 29.82 -25.17
CA GLY A 256 -24.42 31.18 -25.26
C GLY A 256 -23.09 31.41 -25.98
N LYS A 257 -23.14 31.55 -27.32
CA LYS A 257 -22.30 32.42 -28.19
C LYS A 257 -20.77 32.19 -28.35
N ALA A 258 -20.47 31.52 -29.47
CA ALA A 258 -19.42 31.74 -30.49
C ALA A 258 -18.22 32.69 -30.25
N THR A 259 -17.00 32.18 -30.53
CA THR A 259 -16.15 32.61 -31.68
C THR A 259 -14.98 31.62 -31.90
N PRO A 260 -14.42 31.51 -33.13
CA PRO A 260 -13.69 30.33 -33.60
C PRO A 260 -12.16 30.47 -33.56
N SER A 261 -11.47 29.35 -33.40
CA SER A 261 -10.05 29.22 -33.75
C SER A 261 -9.77 27.85 -34.38
N LYS A 262 -8.89 27.88 -35.38
CA LYS A 262 -8.73 26.91 -36.47
C LYS A 262 -7.82 25.73 -36.10
N SER A 263 -8.27 24.55 -36.55
CA SER A 263 -7.51 23.45 -37.17
C SER A 263 -6.21 22.93 -36.53
N ALA A 264 -6.23 21.65 -36.14
CA ALA A 264 -5.33 20.65 -36.71
C ALA A 264 -5.99 19.26 -36.65
N HIS A 265 -6.28 18.70 -37.82
CA HIS A 265 -6.72 17.32 -37.99
C HIS A 265 -5.58 16.34 -37.72
N ARG A 266 -5.82 15.31 -36.90
CA ARG A 266 -5.24 13.99 -37.14
C ARG A 266 -6.21 12.91 -36.68
N ARG A 267 -6.77 12.21 -37.66
CA ARG A 267 -7.61 11.03 -37.48
C ARG A 267 -6.74 9.86 -37.03
N GLN A 268 -7.10 9.19 -35.94
CA GLN A 268 -6.70 7.80 -35.71
C GLN A 268 -7.97 6.96 -35.55
N ARG A 269 -7.93 5.81 -36.22
CA ARG A 269 -9.07 4.94 -36.53
C ARG A 269 -9.35 4.04 -35.33
N LEU A 270 -10.61 4.01 -34.89
CA LEU A 270 -11.16 2.94 -34.07
C LEU A 270 -11.17 1.64 -34.90
N TYR A 271 -10.51 0.60 -34.41
CA TYR A 271 -10.72 -0.77 -34.86
C TYR A 271 -11.60 -1.46 -33.80
N THR A 272 -12.77 -1.93 -34.20
CA THR A 272 -13.66 -2.74 -33.36
C THR A 272 -13.23 -4.21 -33.39
N LEU A 273 -13.21 -4.83 -32.21
CA LEU A 273 -12.84 -6.22 -31.89
C LEU A 273 -13.82 -7.29 -32.45
N SER A 274 -14.22 -7.20 -33.71
CA SER A 274 -15.18 -8.15 -34.32
C SER A 274 -14.61 -9.04 -35.44
N GLN A 275 -13.28 -9.19 -35.57
CA GLN A 275 -12.65 -9.98 -36.66
C GLN A 275 -11.53 -10.95 -36.26
N LEU A 276 -11.51 -11.47 -35.03
CA LEU A 276 -10.67 -12.63 -34.70
C LEU A 276 -11.56 -13.81 -34.29
N ARG A 277 -12.10 -14.51 -35.29
CA ARG A 277 -12.63 -15.85 -35.12
C ARG A 277 -12.08 -16.75 -36.23
N MET A 278 -11.17 -17.63 -35.78
CA MET A 278 -10.86 -18.99 -36.22
C MET A 278 -10.64 -19.26 -37.71
N ASP A 279 -9.43 -19.75 -38.00
CA ASP A 279 -9.21 -20.96 -38.80
C ASP A 279 -7.93 -21.66 -38.30
N HIS A 280 -8.10 -22.73 -37.52
CA HIS A 280 -7.23 -23.91 -37.46
C HIS A 280 -8.07 -25.11 -37.06
#